data_AF-A0AAD6NJE6-F1
#
_entry.id   AF-A0AAD6NJE6-F1
#
_cell.length_a   1.000
_cell.length_b   1.000
_cell.length_c   1.000
_cell.angle_alpha   90.00
_cell.angle_beta   90.00
_cell.angle_gamma   90.00
#
_symmetry.space_group_name_H-M   'P 1'
#
loop_
_entity.id
_entity.type
_entity.pdbx_description
1 polymer ?
#
loop_
_entity_poly.entity_id
_entity_poly.type
_entity_poly.pdbx_seq_one_letter_code
_entity_poly.pdbx_strand_id
1 'polypeptide(L)'
;MSSHWEDGTNDADTSFKAITAYDGRQPRQPPDSGQRRDGKSWSDLSSYTMQISVDGFSRMSAAGVDGLTLSVGQGLLGVFKLSELGERRVQTAVEKLTKRRAFHKGLVFGFGSRHLVRSVTKTAEGLSCVALCASMGEFYGRDTCASILRELLNLAFHPPPHLSPSLRQWALMIEAFQGTLAVSDFGALCGKMYQAYRSCGMDERVSISRPQRGLLMPPAGSTKQIAQALVGLMKLTEGTMRAMTLTGGPDCVWFAVVAEWLFGLNVLMKNDRTGQEREGKCLQKI
;
A
#
# COMPACT_ATOMS: atom_id res chain seq x y z
N MET A 1 4.30 27.45 -3.34
CA MET A 1 5.23 27.47 -2.20
C MET A 1 5.88 26.10 -2.13
N SER A 2 7.07 26.02 -2.72
CA SER A 2 7.94 24.85 -2.70
C SER A 2 8.60 24.77 -1.33
N SER A 3 8.43 23.69 -0.59
CA SER A 3 9.15 23.46 0.66
C SER A 3 10.44 22.71 0.35
N HIS A 4 11.49 23.46 0.05
CA HIS A 4 12.88 23.02 0.15
C HIS A 4 13.24 22.97 1.64
N TRP A 5 13.82 21.87 2.09
CA TRP A 5 14.46 21.79 3.41
C TRP A 5 15.89 21.29 3.21
N GLU A 6 16.84 22.18 3.49
CA GLU A 6 18.22 21.85 3.83
C GLU A 6 18.37 22.10 5.32
N ASP A 7 18.80 21.09 6.08
CA ASP A 7 19.62 21.31 7.27
C ASP A 7 20.52 20.08 7.55
N GLY A 8 21.79 20.20 7.16
CA GLY A 8 22.88 20.17 8.13
C GLY A 8 23.21 18.90 8.90
N THR A 9 23.46 17.76 8.24
CA THR A 9 24.51 16.83 8.70
C THR A 9 25.34 16.32 7.52
N ASN A 10 26.63 16.67 7.54
CA ASN A 10 27.65 16.17 6.63
C ASN A 10 27.80 14.65 6.76
N ASP A 11 27.10 13.91 5.91
CA ASP A 11 27.53 12.59 5.43
C ASP A 11 27.34 12.56 3.92
N ALA A 12 28.43 12.86 3.23
CA ALA A 12 28.53 12.87 1.79
C ALA A 12 28.48 11.43 1.22
N ASP A 13 27.33 10.74 1.32
CA ASP A 13 27.06 9.57 0.47
C ASP A 13 25.57 9.15 0.38
N THR A 14 24.63 10.10 0.47
CA THR A 14 23.21 9.80 0.21
C THR A 14 22.88 10.02 -1.26
N SER A 15 22.61 8.92 -1.92
CA SER A 15 22.22 8.86 -3.31
C SER A 15 20.80 9.44 -3.52
N PHE A 16 20.70 10.64 -4.08
CA PHE A 16 19.42 11.27 -4.44
C PHE A 16 18.76 10.50 -5.59
N LYS A 17 17.59 9.92 -5.32
CA LYS A 17 16.85 8.98 -6.18
C LYS A 17 15.38 9.30 -6.08
N ALA A 18 14.70 9.56 -7.20
CA ALA A 18 13.33 10.03 -7.21
C ALA A 18 12.40 9.08 -7.99
N ILE A 19 11.24 8.77 -7.41
CA ILE A 19 10.13 8.10 -8.09
C ILE A 19 8.95 9.06 -8.11
N THR A 20 8.50 9.42 -9.31
CA THR A 20 7.35 10.30 -9.52
C THR A 20 6.14 9.50 -9.99
N ALA A 21 5.06 9.51 -9.22
CA ALA A 21 3.77 8.99 -9.65
C ALA A 21 2.86 10.13 -10.11
N TYR A 22 2.15 9.99 -11.24
CA TYR A 22 1.26 11.03 -11.78
C TYR A 22 0.04 10.46 -12.53
N ASP A 23 -1.07 11.22 -12.52
CA ASP A 23 -2.27 10.93 -13.33
C ASP A 23 -2.10 11.52 -14.75
N GLY A 24 -2.27 10.68 -15.78
CA GLY A 24 -2.12 11.06 -17.19
C GLY A 24 -3.40 11.59 -17.85
N ARG A 25 -4.52 11.72 -17.13
CA ARG A 25 -5.79 12.22 -17.67
C ARG A 25 -5.81 13.77 -17.77
N GLN A 26 -6.45 14.31 -18.80
CA GLN A 26 -6.65 15.77 -18.96
C GLN A 26 -7.46 16.38 -17.79
N PRO A 27 -7.22 17.65 -17.43
CA PRO A 27 -7.76 18.27 -16.23
C PRO A 27 -9.29 18.34 -16.23
N ARG A 28 -9.92 17.86 -15.16
CA ARG A 28 -11.26 18.36 -14.77
C ARG A 28 -11.09 19.73 -14.12
N GLN A 29 -11.93 20.69 -14.50
CA GLN A 29 -11.97 22.01 -13.88
C GLN A 29 -12.10 21.89 -12.35
N PRO A 30 -11.38 22.71 -11.56
CA PRO A 30 -11.54 22.71 -10.12
C PRO A 30 -12.96 23.17 -9.76
N PRO A 31 -13.67 22.50 -8.83
CA PRO A 31 -14.87 23.08 -8.25
C PRO A 31 -14.50 24.31 -7.42
N ASP A 32 -15.42 25.27 -7.42
CA ASP A 32 -15.31 26.59 -6.80
C ASP A 32 -14.82 26.56 -5.35
N SER A 33 -14.11 27.62 -4.97
CA SER A 33 -13.48 27.81 -3.66
C SER A 33 -14.50 27.88 -2.52
N GLY A 34 -14.77 26.74 -1.90
CA GLY A 34 -15.47 26.62 -0.62
C GLY A 34 -14.55 26.02 0.46
N GLN A 35 -14.30 26.80 1.51
CA GLN A 35 -13.76 26.44 2.84
C GLN A 35 -12.79 25.23 2.92
N ARG A 36 -11.49 25.51 2.99
CA ARG A 36 -10.46 24.53 3.39
C ARG A 36 -10.75 24.02 4.81
N ARG A 37 -11.03 22.72 4.92
CA ARG A 37 -11.02 21.98 6.19
C ARG A 37 -9.81 21.05 6.15
N ASP A 38 -8.74 21.45 6.81
CA ASP A 38 -7.46 20.74 6.78
C ASP A 38 -7.53 19.54 7.74
N GLY A 39 -7.92 18.37 7.22
CA GLY A 39 -7.93 17.09 7.91
C GLY A 39 -9.26 16.33 7.80
N LYS A 40 -9.21 15.03 7.44
CA LYS A 40 -10.39 14.16 7.53
C LYS A 40 -10.72 13.95 9.00
N SER A 41 -11.99 14.09 9.37
CA SER A 41 -12.40 13.99 10.77
C SER A 41 -12.53 12.52 11.18
N TRP A 42 -12.17 12.19 12.43
CA TRP A 42 -12.46 10.86 13.01
C TRP A 42 -13.94 10.48 12.89
N SER A 43 -14.85 11.46 12.92
CA SER A 43 -16.28 11.24 12.71
C SER A 43 -16.56 10.57 11.36
N ASP A 44 -15.80 10.93 10.32
CA ASP A 44 -15.96 10.38 8.98
C ASP A 44 -15.60 8.89 8.97
N LEU A 45 -14.53 8.51 9.69
CA LEU A 45 -14.13 7.11 9.86
C LEU A 45 -15.12 6.30 10.71
N SER A 46 -15.65 6.91 11.77
CA SER A 46 -16.59 6.25 12.69
C SER A 46 -17.90 5.84 11.99
N SER A 47 -18.29 6.58 10.95
CA SER A 47 -19.48 6.24 10.14
C SER A 47 -19.33 4.90 9.40
N TYR A 48 -18.11 4.53 8.99
CA TYR A 48 -17.81 3.24 8.35
C TYR A 48 -17.81 2.06 9.34
N THR A 49 -17.73 2.34 10.65
CA THR A 49 -17.59 1.29 11.68
C THR A 49 -18.90 0.54 11.97
N MET A 50 -20.06 1.05 11.53
CA MET A 50 -21.38 0.54 11.95
C MET A 50 -22.05 -0.49 11.02
N GLN A 51 -21.36 -1.06 10.01
CA GLN A 51 -22.00 -1.94 9.01
C GLN A 51 -21.43 -3.36 8.92
N ILE A 52 -21.14 -4.04 10.04
CA ILE A 52 -20.70 -5.45 10.00
C ILE A 52 -21.89 -6.40 10.23
N SER A 53 -22.10 -7.35 9.31
CA SER A 53 -23.09 -8.43 9.46
C SER A 53 -22.63 -9.49 10.47
N VAL A 54 -23.58 -10.20 11.09
CA VAL A 54 -23.32 -11.27 12.08
C VAL A 54 -22.43 -12.40 11.51
N ASP A 55 -22.62 -12.75 10.25
CA ASP A 55 -21.76 -13.71 9.52
C ASP A 55 -20.32 -13.19 9.34
N GLY A 56 -20.14 -11.88 9.18
CA GLY A 56 -18.84 -11.23 9.16
C GLY A 56 -18.15 -11.35 10.52
N PHE A 57 -18.90 -11.20 11.61
CA PHE A 57 -18.39 -11.30 12.99
C PHE A 57 -17.84 -12.69 13.33
N SER A 58 -18.56 -13.75 13.00
CA SER A 58 -18.08 -15.13 13.21
C SER A 58 -16.76 -15.42 12.47
N ARG A 59 -16.60 -14.89 11.24
CA ARG A 59 -15.40 -15.11 10.42
C ARG A 59 -14.20 -14.27 10.86
N MET A 60 -14.45 -13.04 11.31
CA MET A 60 -13.44 -12.18 11.94
C MET A 60 -12.86 -12.82 13.19
N SER A 61 -13.74 -13.30 14.08
CA SER A 61 -13.36 -14.02 15.30
C SER A 61 -12.55 -15.29 14.98
N ALA A 62 -12.94 -16.05 13.95
CA ALA A 62 -12.20 -17.23 13.50
C ALA A 62 -10.82 -16.91 12.88
N ALA A 63 -10.60 -15.69 12.38
CA ALA A 63 -9.30 -15.22 11.91
C ALA A 63 -8.48 -14.53 13.01
N GLY A 64 -9.01 -14.39 14.22
CA GLY A 64 -8.38 -13.70 15.35
C GLY A 64 -8.33 -12.17 15.20
N VAL A 65 -8.99 -11.61 14.19
CA VAL A 65 -9.05 -10.16 13.95
C VAL A 65 -10.29 -9.60 14.62
N ASP A 66 -10.11 -8.61 15.50
CA ASP A 66 -11.22 -7.95 16.15
C ASP A 66 -12.03 -7.06 15.18
N GLY A 67 -13.35 -6.98 15.41
CA GLY A 67 -14.28 -6.27 14.54
C GLY A 67 -13.97 -4.78 14.40
N LEU A 68 -13.57 -4.13 15.50
CA LEU A 68 -13.14 -2.72 15.48
C LEU A 68 -11.94 -2.54 14.55
N THR A 69 -10.97 -3.43 14.62
CA THR A 69 -9.75 -3.36 13.80
C THR A 69 -10.08 -3.44 12.33
N LEU A 70 -10.96 -4.36 11.94
CA LEU A 70 -11.37 -4.49 10.55
C LEU A 70 -12.14 -3.26 10.07
N SER A 71 -13.09 -2.76 10.86
CA SER A 71 -13.85 -1.56 10.54
C SER A 71 -12.96 -0.33 10.37
N VAL A 72 -12.06 -0.09 11.33
CA VAL A 72 -11.09 1.02 11.27
C VAL A 72 -10.17 0.84 10.07
N GLY A 73 -9.70 -0.38 9.79
CA GLY A 73 -8.88 -0.69 8.62
C GLY A 73 -9.61 -0.43 7.29
N GLN A 74 -10.86 -0.86 7.16
CA GLN A 74 -11.70 -0.61 5.99
C GLN A 74 -11.97 0.87 5.78
N GLY A 75 -12.28 1.62 6.83
CA GLY A 75 -12.44 3.07 6.73
C GLY A 75 -11.12 3.76 6.37
N LEU A 76 -9.99 3.32 6.96
CA LEU A 76 -8.69 3.96 6.80
C LEU A 76 -8.14 3.76 5.39
N LEU A 77 -8.28 2.55 4.86
CA LEU A 77 -7.73 2.15 3.57
C LEU A 77 -8.76 2.24 2.44
N GLY A 78 -10.06 2.30 2.75
CA GLY A 78 -11.13 2.48 1.78
C GLY A 78 -11.13 3.86 1.12
N VAL A 79 -10.46 4.84 1.73
CA VAL A 79 -10.25 6.16 1.13
C VAL A 79 -9.39 6.11 -0.15
N PHE A 80 -8.57 5.06 -0.30
CA PHE A 80 -7.77 4.87 -1.50
C PHE A 80 -8.66 4.30 -2.60
N LYS A 81 -8.87 5.10 -3.65
CA LYS A 81 -9.68 4.71 -4.79
C LYS A 81 -8.83 3.90 -5.76
N LEU A 82 -9.03 2.57 -5.75
CA LEU A 82 -8.41 1.70 -6.74
C LEU A 82 -8.83 2.11 -8.16
N SER A 83 -7.95 1.89 -9.13
CA SER A 83 -8.35 1.99 -10.54
C SER A 83 -9.25 0.82 -10.92
N GLU A 84 -10.09 0.98 -11.93
CA GLU A 84 -10.93 -0.12 -12.45
C GLU A 84 -10.10 -1.37 -12.80
N LEU A 85 -8.90 -1.17 -13.36
CA LEU A 85 -7.97 -2.26 -13.64
C LEU A 85 -7.42 -2.89 -12.35
N GLY A 86 -7.07 -2.07 -11.35
CA GLY A 86 -6.62 -2.53 -10.04
C GLY A 86 -7.69 -3.34 -9.30
N GLU A 87 -8.94 -2.88 -9.30
CA GLU A 87 -10.07 -3.62 -8.72
C GLU A 87 -10.23 -4.98 -9.37
N ARG A 88 -10.25 -5.04 -10.72
CA ARG A 88 -10.35 -6.30 -11.48
C ARG A 88 -9.19 -7.24 -11.17
N ARG A 89 -7.96 -6.73 -11.05
CA ARG A 89 -6.76 -7.50 -10.72
C ARG A 89 -6.86 -8.13 -9.32
N VAL A 90 -7.24 -7.34 -8.31
CA VAL A 90 -7.41 -7.82 -6.93
C VAL A 90 -8.54 -8.84 -6.86
N GLN A 91 -9.69 -8.55 -7.47
CA GLN A 91 -10.83 -9.45 -7.51
C GLN A 91 -10.46 -10.80 -8.16
N THR A 92 -9.76 -10.75 -9.29
CA THR A 92 -9.25 -11.95 -9.97
C THR A 92 -8.28 -12.74 -9.08
N ALA A 93 -7.42 -12.07 -8.31
CA ALA A 93 -6.51 -12.74 -7.37
C ALA A 93 -7.29 -13.47 -6.27
N VAL A 94 -8.25 -12.80 -5.64
CA VAL A 94 -9.14 -13.35 -4.60
C VAL A 94 -9.90 -14.58 -5.12
N GLU A 95 -10.40 -14.54 -6.35
CA GLU A 95 -11.07 -15.68 -6.99
C GLU A 95 -10.12 -16.85 -7.25
N LYS A 96 -8.90 -16.58 -7.75
CA LYS A 96 -7.89 -17.61 -8.06
C LYS A 96 -7.36 -18.33 -6.82
N LEU A 97 -7.28 -17.69 -5.65
CA LEU A 97 -6.92 -18.33 -4.38
C LEU A 97 -7.84 -19.51 -4.02
N THR A 98 -9.06 -19.50 -4.56
CA THR A 98 -10.06 -20.57 -4.41
C THR A 98 -9.67 -21.82 -5.17
N LYS A 99 -9.08 -21.66 -6.35
CA LYS A 99 -8.89 -22.75 -7.32
C LYS A 99 -7.63 -23.58 -7.04
N ARG A 100 -6.59 -23.01 -6.40
CA ARG A 100 -5.37 -23.74 -5.98
C ARG A 100 -5.52 -24.51 -4.65
N ARG A 101 -6.62 -25.24 -4.47
CA ARG A 101 -6.88 -26.04 -3.26
C ARG A 101 -6.19 -27.42 -3.23
N ALA A 102 -5.37 -27.82 -4.21
CA ALA A 102 -4.97 -29.23 -4.34
C ALA A 102 -3.47 -29.60 -4.25
N PHE A 103 -2.49 -28.68 -4.27
CA PHE A 103 -1.13 -29.13 -4.67
C PHE A 103 0.10 -28.89 -3.80
N HIS A 104 0.07 -28.14 -2.69
CA HIS A 104 1.31 -27.95 -1.90
C HIS A 104 1.12 -28.26 -0.41
N LYS A 105 1.73 -29.39 0.01
CA LYS A 105 2.04 -29.73 1.39
C LYS A 105 3.14 -28.78 1.89
N GLY A 106 2.76 -27.87 2.79
CA GLY A 106 3.68 -27.03 3.56
C GLY A 106 3.30 -25.56 3.54
N LEU A 107 2.73 -25.08 4.66
CA LEU A 107 2.51 -23.66 5.07
C LEU A 107 1.38 -22.95 4.29
N VAL A 108 0.28 -22.42 4.86
CA VAL A 108 -0.14 -22.03 6.23
C VAL A 108 -1.62 -22.43 6.40
N PHE A 109 -1.98 -22.99 7.57
CA PHE A 109 -3.36 -23.31 7.94
C PHE A 109 -4.16 -22.01 8.20
N GLY A 110 -4.80 -21.49 7.15
CA GLY A 110 -5.68 -20.32 7.18
C GLY A 110 -7.09 -20.65 6.67
N PHE A 111 -7.76 -21.62 7.30
CA PHE A 111 -9.10 -22.06 6.88
C PHE A 111 -10.16 -20.95 7.04
N GLY A 112 -9.95 -19.95 7.92
CA GLY A 112 -10.84 -18.80 8.11
C GLY A 112 -10.51 -17.56 7.27
N SER A 113 -9.22 -17.24 7.08
CA SER A 113 -8.79 -15.98 6.43
C SER A 113 -9.27 -15.84 4.99
N ARG A 114 -9.36 -16.95 4.23
CA ARG A 114 -9.90 -16.93 2.86
C ARG A 114 -11.37 -16.54 2.80
N HIS A 115 -12.17 -17.00 3.77
CA HIS A 115 -13.59 -16.64 3.85
C HIS A 115 -13.76 -15.21 4.36
N LEU A 116 -12.87 -14.74 5.24
CA LEU A 116 -12.81 -13.34 5.66
C LEU A 116 -12.47 -12.43 4.49
N VAL A 117 -11.37 -12.68 3.77
CA VAL A 117 -10.95 -11.90 2.58
C VAL A 117 -12.12 -11.76 1.61
N ARG A 118 -12.76 -12.86 1.21
CA ARG A 118 -13.93 -12.80 0.31
C ARG A 118 -15.11 -12.02 0.85
N SER A 119 -15.34 -12.06 2.16
CA SER A 119 -16.44 -11.32 2.77
C SER A 119 -16.16 -9.83 2.77
N VAL A 120 -14.91 -9.46 3.03
CA VAL A 120 -14.42 -8.08 3.08
C VAL A 120 -14.40 -7.48 1.68
N THR A 121 -13.93 -8.20 0.67
CA THR A 121 -13.81 -7.69 -0.71
C THR A 121 -15.16 -7.53 -1.43
N LYS A 122 -16.30 -7.75 -0.76
CA LYS A 122 -17.63 -7.48 -1.33
C LYS A 122 -17.94 -5.98 -1.44
N THR A 123 -17.26 -5.16 -0.67
CA THR A 123 -17.37 -3.69 -0.73
C THR A 123 -16.10 -3.10 -1.35
N ALA A 124 -16.20 -1.90 -1.92
CA ALA A 124 -15.06 -1.23 -2.53
C ALA A 124 -14.00 -0.89 -1.47
N GLU A 125 -14.43 -0.45 -0.29
CA GLU A 125 -13.58 -0.12 0.86
C GLU A 125 -12.82 -1.34 1.35
N GLY A 126 -13.50 -2.48 1.45
CA GLY A 126 -12.89 -3.73 1.83
C GLY A 126 -11.93 -4.27 0.78
N LEU A 127 -12.23 -4.07 -0.50
CA LEU A 127 -11.32 -4.42 -1.60
C LEU A 127 -10.02 -3.61 -1.52
N SER A 128 -10.09 -2.29 -1.34
CA SER A 128 -8.92 -1.42 -1.11
C SER A 128 -8.12 -1.83 0.13
N CYS A 129 -8.82 -2.11 1.23
CA CYS A 129 -8.20 -2.54 2.49
C CYS A 129 -7.40 -3.84 2.32
N VAL A 130 -7.99 -4.86 1.71
CA VAL A 130 -7.31 -6.12 1.42
C VAL A 130 -6.15 -5.91 0.46
N ALA A 131 -6.34 -5.14 -0.61
CA ALA A 131 -5.31 -4.89 -1.60
C ALA A 131 -4.05 -4.23 -1.01
N LEU A 132 -4.23 -3.16 -0.22
CA LEU A 132 -3.12 -2.45 0.41
C LEU A 132 -2.46 -3.29 1.50
N CYS A 133 -3.23 -3.99 2.35
CA CYS A 133 -2.64 -4.86 3.37
C CYS A 133 -1.88 -6.04 2.77
N ALA A 134 -2.44 -6.69 1.75
CA ALA A 134 -1.79 -7.80 1.06
C ALA A 134 -0.51 -7.36 0.36
N SER A 135 -0.54 -6.23 -0.35
CA SER A 135 0.65 -5.68 -1.03
C SER A 135 1.74 -5.23 -0.07
N MET A 136 1.39 -4.62 1.08
CA MET A 136 2.36 -4.32 2.14
C MET A 136 2.97 -5.60 2.72
N GLY A 137 2.13 -6.60 3.03
CA GLY A 137 2.58 -7.87 3.59
C GLY A 137 3.45 -8.72 2.65
N GLU A 138 3.50 -8.42 1.35
CA GLU A 138 4.45 -9.03 0.41
C GLU A 138 5.82 -8.35 0.40
N PHE A 139 5.92 -7.11 0.90
CA PHE A 139 7.13 -6.28 0.82
C PHE A 139 7.78 -6.04 2.19
N TYR A 140 6.97 -5.82 3.23
CA TYR A 140 7.45 -5.55 4.60
C TYR A 140 7.12 -6.71 5.54
N GLY A 141 7.85 -6.79 6.65
CA GLY A 141 7.50 -7.66 7.76
C GLY A 141 6.15 -7.30 8.38
N ARG A 142 5.47 -8.29 8.98
CA ARG A 142 4.16 -8.13 9.62
C ARG A 142 4.12 -6.97 10.63
N ASP A 143 5.12 -6.90 11.50
CA ASP A 143 5.15 -5.92 12.60
C ASP A 143 5.46 -4.50 12.07
N THR A 144 6.23 -4.42 10.97
CA THR A 144 6.45 -3.17 10.22
C THR A 144 5.14 -2.68 9.58
N CYS A 145 4.41 -3.54 8.89
CA CYS A 145 3.10 -3.20 8.31
C CYS A 145 2.12 -2.69 9.37
N ALA A 146 2.05 -3.38 10.51
CA ALA A 146 1.20 -2.99 11.62
C ALA A 146 1.55 -1.59 12.17
N SER A 147 2.85 -1.30 12.26
CA SER A 147 3.35 0.00 12.68
C SER A 147 3.03 1.09 11.65
N ILE A 148 3.17 0.82 10.35
CA ILE A 148 2.78 1.74 9.26
C ILE A 148 1.29 2.09 9.35
N LEU A 149 0.41 1.09 9.53
CA LEU A 149 -1.03 1.31 9.64
C LEU A 149 -1.40 2.17 10.85
N ARG A 150 -0.76 1.94 12.00
CA ARG A 150 -0.96 2.77 13.20
C ARG A 150 -0.51 4.21 12.95
N GLU A 151 0.68 4.42 12.39
CA GLU A 151 1.16 5.77 12.06
C GLU A 151 0.26 6.46 11.04
N LEU A 152 -0.23 5.73 10.02
CA LEU A 152 -1.15 6.27 9.03
C LEU A 152 -2.47 6.70 9.66
N LEU A 153 -3.05 5.87 10.54
CA LEU A 153 -4.27 6.21 11.26
C LEU A 153 -4.09 7.50 12.10
N ASN A 154 -2.97 7.59 12.82
CA ASN A 154 -2.64 8.75 13.63
C ASN A 154 -2.50 10.01 12.78
N LEU A 155 -1.79 9.94 11.64
CA LEU A 155 -1.58 11.08 10.76
C LEU A 155 -2.85 11.53 10.03
N ALA A 156 -3.70 10.59 9.62
CA ALA A 156 -4.85 10.89 8.77
C ALA A 156 -6.12 11.26 9.55
N PHE A 157 -6.36 10.65 10.73
CA PHE A 157 -7.64 10.74 11.42
C PHE A 157 -7.55 11.09 12.91
N HIS A 158 -6.38 10.95 13.55
CA HIS A 158 -6.17 11.25 14.98
C HIS A 158 -7.23 10.61 15.90
N PRO A 159 -7.29 9.26 15.97
CA PRO A 159 -8.33 8.56 16.72
C PRO A 159 -8.23 8.80 18.24
N PRO A 160 -9.36 8.80 18.96
CA PRO A 160 -9.36 8.68 20.42
C PRO A 160 -8.63 7.38 20.86
N PRO A 161 -7.90 7.38 22.00
CA PRO A 161 -7.07 6.23 22.41
C PRO A 161 -7.82 4.89 22.52
N HIS A 162 -9.09 4.92 22.92
CA HIS A 162 -9.92 3.73 23.10
C HIS A 162 -10.51 3.17 21.79
N LEU A 163 -10.41 3.90 20.68
CA LEU A 163 -10.87 3.48 19.36
C LEU A 163 -9.72 3.20 18.39
N SER A 164 -8.47 3.32 18.86
CA SER A 164 -7.29 2.93 18.10
C SER A 164 -7.00 1.45 18.33
N PRO A 165 -7.00 0.61 17.28
CA PRO A 165 -6.59 -0.77 17.41
C PRO A 165 -5.15 -0.91 17.90
N SER A 166 -4.89 -1.96 18.68
CA SER A 166 -3.53 -2.29 19.13
C SER A 166 -2.63 -2.75 17.97
N LEU A 167 -1.31 -2.59 18.12
CA LEU A 167 -0.34 -3.11 17.13
C LEU A 167 -0.53 -4.60 16.84
N ARG A 168 -0.85 -5.41 17.85
CA ARG A 168 -1.12 -6.84 17.69
C ARG A 168 -2.31 -7.08 16.78
N GLN A 169 -3.38 -6.31 16.93
CA GLN A 169 -4.57 -6.44 16.09
C GLN A 169 -4.29 -6.03 14.64
N TRP A 170 -3.53 -4.94 14.44
CA TRP A 170 -3.06 -4.58 13.10
C TRP A 170 -2.22 -5.70 12.45
N ALA A 171 -1.33 -6.32 13.21
CA ALA A 171 -0.49 -7.43 12.73
C ALA A 171 -1.34 -8.65 12.32
N LEU A 172 -2.36 -9.00 13.10
CA LEU A 172 -3.30 -10.09 12.78
C LEU A 172 -4.11 -9.79 11.52
N MET A 173 -4.52 -8.53 11.32
CA MET A 173 -5.20 -8.11 10.10
C MET A 173 -4.30 -8.24 8.86
N ILE A 174 -3.03 -7.81 8.96
CA ILE A 174 -2.04 -8.00 7.89
C ILE A 174 -1.87 -9.50 7.59
N GLU A 175 -1.69 -10.32 8.62
CA GLU A 175 -1.54 -11.78 8.48
C GLU A 175 -2.75 -12.45 7.83
N ALA A 176 -3.97 -11.96 8.12
CA ALA A 176 -5.19 -12.44 7.50
C ALA A 176 -5.29 -12.12 5.99
N PHE A 177 -4.69 -11.02 5.54
CA PHE A 177 -4.76 -10.57 4.15
C PHE A 177 -3.50 -10.88 3.33
N GLN A 178 -2.39 -11.17 4.00
CA GLN A 178 -1.12 -11.53 3.37
C GLN A 178 -1.28 -12.76 2.47
N GLY A 179 -0.60 -12.74 1.33
CA GLY A 179 -0.66 -13.81 0.34
C GLY A 179 -1.90 -13.77 -0.56
N THR A 180 -2.77 -12.77 -0.42
CA THR A 180 -3.91 -12.59 -1.33
C THR A 180 -3.45 -12.37 -2.78
N LEU A 181 -2.33 -11.67 -2.98
CA LEU A 181 -1.80 -11.36 -4.32
C LEU A 181 -0.77 -12.41 -4.81
N ALA A 182 -0.51 -13.47 -4.04
CA ALA A 182 0.50 -14.48 -4.37
C ALA A 182 0.22 -15.25 -5.68
N VAL A 183 -1.02 -15.23 -6.17
CA VAL A 183 -1.45 -15.88 -7.43
C VAL A 183 -1.65 -14.88 -8.58
N SER A 184 -1.29 -13.61 -8.37
CA SER A 184 -1.33 -12.57 -9.39
C SER A 184 0.08 -12.32 -9.98
N ASP A 185 0.15 -11.37 -10.90
CA ASP A 185 1.40 -10.84 -11.47
C ASP A 185 2.06 -9.78 -10.59
N PHE A 186 1.48 -9.44 -9.43
CA PHE A 186 1.98 -8.40 -8.52
C PHE A 186 3.44 -8.64 -8.12
N GLY A 187 3.75 -9.83 -7.60
CA GLY A 187 5.13 -10.17 -7.20
C GLY A 187 6.13 -10.15 -8.37
N ALA A 188 5.69 -10.47 -9.59
CA ALA A 188 6.53 -10.38 -10.78
C ALA A 188 6.82 -8.92 -11.15
N LEU A 189 5.83 -8.03 -11.03
CA LEU A 189 6.01 -6.58 -11.21
C LEU A 189 6.95 -6.00 -10.15
N CYS A 190 6.83 -6.42 -8.88
CA CYS A 190 7.77 -6.04 -7.83
C CYS A 190 9.22 -6.38 -8.22
N GLY A 191 9.46 -7.61 -8.71
CA GLY A 191 10.79 -8.02 -9.16
C GLY A 191 11.32 -7.17 -10.32
N LYS A 192 10.47 -6.86 -11.31
CA LYS A 192 10.85 -6.01 -12.46
C LYS A 192 11.17 -4.58 -12.02
N MET A 193 10.32 -3.97 -11.20
CA MET A 193 10.53 -2.60 -10.72
C MET A 193 11.76 -2.51 -9.82
N TYR A 194 12.00 -3.52 -8.98
CA TYR A 194 13.21 -3.57 -8.17
C TYR A 194 14.48 -3.74 -9.01
N GLN A 195 14.45 -4.56 -10.07
CA GLN A 195 15.55 -4.66 -11.01
C GLN A 195 15.80 -3.34 -11.76
N ALA A 196 14.73 -2.63 -12.14
CA ALA A 196 14.83 -1.32 -12.77
C ALA A 196 15.45 -0.28 -11.83
N TYR A 197 15.02 -0.26 -10.57
CA TYR A 197 15.62 0.52 -9.50
C TYR A 197 17.14 0.25 -9.45
N ARG A 198 17.57 -1.00 -9.29
CA ARG A 198 19.01 -1.36 -9.30
C ARG A 198 19.74 -0.89 -10.56
N SER A 199 19.14 -1.11 -11.74
CA SER A 199 19.76 -0.81 -13.03
C SER A 199 19.92 0.69 -13.28
N CYS A 200 19.10 1.54 -12.66
CA CYS A 200 19.29 2.98 -12.65
C CYS A 200 20.43 3.43 -11.71
N GLY A 201 21.35 2.53 -11.34
CA GLY A 201 22.41 2.80 -10.35
C GLY A 201 21.84 3.01 -8.95
N MET A 202 20.64 2.51 -8.66
CA MET A 202 19.96 2.77 -7.39
C MET A 202 20.29 1.82 -6.25
N ASP A 203 21.26 0.92 -6.41
CA ASP A 203 21.71 0.04 -5.34
C ASP A 203 23.17 -0.40 -5.55
N GLU A 204 24.12 0.28 -4.91
CA GLU A 204 25.53 -0.16 -4.86
C GLU A 204 25.83 -1.01 -3.62
N ARG A 205 24.91 -1.10 -2.64
CA ARG A 205 25.23 -1.61 -1.31
C ARG A 205 24.41 -2.81 -0.84
N VAL A 206 23.35 -3.22 -1.54
CA VAL A 206 22.58 -4.41 -1.13
C VAL A 206 22.76 -5.57 -2.14
N SER A 207 23.80 -6.37 -1.90
CA SER A 207 23.98 -7.69 -2.52
C SER A 207 22.91 -8.67 -2.01
N ILE A 208 21.67 -8.56 -2.51
CA ILE A 208 20.64 -9.58 -2.27
C ILE A 208 20.86 -10.71 -3.27
N SER A 209 21.43 -11.79 -2.75
CA SER A 209 21.52 -13.09 -3.40
C SER A 209 20.12 -13.62 -3.71
N ARG A 210 19.64 -13.39 -4.94
CA ARG A 210 18.40 -13.92 -5.54
C ARG A 210 17.09 -13.54 -4.82
N PRO A 211 15.98 -13.36 -5.56
CA PRO A 211 14.67 -13.27 -4.95
C PRO A 211 14.31 -14.67 -4.42
N GLN A 212 14.62 -14.96 -3.15
CA GLN A 212 13.85 -15.99 -2.44
C GLN A 212 12.39 -15.53 -2.40
N ARG A 213 11.46 -16.47 -2.59
CA ARG A 213 10.02 -16.20 -2.60
C ARG A 213 9.65 -15.36 -1.37
N GLY A 214 9.21 -14.12 -1.60
CA GLY A 214 8.94 -13.12 -0.58
C GLY A 214 9.99 -12.02 -0.58
N LEU A 215 9.66 -10.85 -1.13
CA LEU A 215 10.51 -9.66 -1.15
C LEU A 215 10.49 -8.96 0.21
N LEU A 216 10.76 -9.70 1.30
CA LEU A 216 10.84 -9.11 2.64
C LEU A 216 12.11 -8.26 2.73
N MET A 217 12.00 -7.01 2.28
CA MET A 217 13.03 -5.99 2.43
C MET A 217 12.90 -5.40 3.83
N PRO A 218 14.00 -5.22 4.57
CA PRO A 218 13.97 -4.32 5.71
C PRO A 218 13.55 -2.93 5.20
N PRO A 219 12.58 -2.25 5.85
CA PRO A 219 12.21 -0.89 5.44
C PRO A 219 13.45 0.00 5.56
N ALA A 220 13.71 0.79 4.52
CA ALA A 220 14.85 1.71 4.52
C ALA A 220 14.52 3.03 5.24
N GLY A 221 13.24 3.42 5.26
CA GLY A 221 12.71 4.57 5.98
C GLY A 221 12.00 4.18 7.29
N SER A 222 11.77 5.18 8.14
CA SER A 222 10.94 5.01 9.33
C SER A 222 9.48 4.73 8.94
N THR A 223 8.75 3.98 9.76
CA THR A 223 7.32 3.68 9.53
C THR A 223 6.47 4.96 9.42
N LYS A 224 6.88 6.03 10.10
CA LYS A 224 6.26 7.36 10.00
C LYS A 224 6.46 8.00 8.62
N GLN A 225 7.66 7.89 8.04
CA GLN A 225 7.91 8.40 6.67
C GLN A 225 7.12 7.63 5.63
N ILE A 226 7.02 6.30 5.78
CA ILE A 226 6.19 5.46 4.90
C ILE A 226 4.72 5.86 5.03
N ALA A 227 4.22 6.07 6.24
CA ALA A 227 2.84 6.54 6.47
C ALA A 227 2.59 7.94 5.87
N GLN A 228 3.56 8.86 5.95
CA GLN A 228 3.46 10.18 5.30
C GLN A 228 3.39 10.08 3.78
N ALA A 229 4.19 9.21 3.17
CA ALA A 229 4.12 8.92 1.75
C ALA A 229 2.76 8.31 1.36
N LEU A 230 2.18 7.45 2.20
CA LEU A 230 0.81 6.95 2.00
C LEU A 230 -0.26 8.04 2.06
N VAL A 231 -0.11 9.04 2.94
CA VAL A 231 -1.01 10.20 2.98
C VAL A 231 -0.93 11.00 1.66
N GLY A 232 0.25 11.16 1.09
CA GLY A 232 0.37 11.85 -0.19
C GLY A 232 -0.12 10.99 -1.37
N LEU A 233 0.05 9.67 -1.34
CA LEU A 233 -0.56 8.76 -2.31
C LEU A 233 -2.10 8.81 -2.24
N MET A 234 -2.67 8.87 -1.03
CA MET A 234 -4.11 9.08 -0.83
C MET A 234 -4.56 10.37 -1.54
N LYS A 235 -3.87 11.50 -1.32
CA LYS A 235 -4.16 12.77 -1.98
C LYS A 235 -4.07 12.67 -3.52
N LEU A 236 -3.11 11.92 -4.03
CA LEU A 236 -2.94 11.67 -5.46
C LEU A 236 -4.12 10.87 -6.02
N THR A 237 -4.55 9.78 -5.35
CA THR A 237 -5.70 8.96 -5.77
C THR A 237 -7.05 9.68 -5.65
N GLU A 238 -7.15 10.67 -4.77
CA GLU A 238 -8.32 11.54 -4.65
C GLU A 238 -8.38 12.63 -5.71
N GLY A 239 -7.28 12.87 -6.43
CA GLY A 239 -7.15 13.96 -7.40
C GLY A 239 -6.89 15.33 -6.77
N THR A 240 -6.60 15.40 -5.46
CA THR A 240 -6.20 16.66 -4.79
C THR A 240 -4.74 17.02 -5.07
N MET A 241 -3.94 16.03 -5.48
CA MET A 241 -2.56 16.16 -5.91
C MET A 241 -2.43 15.55 -7.32
N ARG A 242 -1.61 16.14 -8.20
CA ARG A 242 -1.40 15.65 -9.59
C ARG A 242 -0.20 14.74 -9.75
N ALA A 243 0.82 14.98 -8.94
CA ALA A 243 2.04 14.22 -8.94
C ALA A 243 2.62 14.17 -7.53
N MET A 244 3.25 13.04 -7.21
CA MET A 244 4.01 12.83 -5.99
C MET A 244 5.40 12.37 -6.39
N THR A 245 6.43 13.03 -5.86
CA THR A 245 7.82 12.57 -5.97
C THR A 245 8.27 12.04 -4.63
N LEU A 246 8.67 10.77 -4.59
CA LEU A 246 9.26 10.13 -3.43
C LEU A 246 10.76 10.01 -3.65
N THR A 247 11.54 10.49 -2.69
CA THR A 247 12.98 10.31 -2.68
C THR A 247 13.40 9.35 -1.58
N GLY A 248 14.26 8.39 -1.91
CA GLY A 248 14.81 7.50 -0.89
C GLY A 248 15.17 6.09 -1.35
N GLY A 249 15.13 5.19 -0.37
CA GLY A 249 15.59 3.80 -0.47
C GLY A 249 14.60 2.86 -1.19
N PRO A 250 14.79 1.53 -1.04
CA PRO A 250 13.98 0.50 -1.69
C PRO A 250 12.46 0.61 -1.45
N ASP A 251 12.02 1.29 -0.37
CA ASP A 251 10.59 1.53 -0.09
C ASP A 251 9.88 2.26 -1.24
N CYS A 252 10.61 3.10 -1.99
CA CYS A 252 10.07 3.80 -3.15
C CYS A 252 9.60 2.80 -4.22
N VAL A 253 10.26 1.63 -4.34
CA VAL A 253 9.88 0.58 -5.29
C VAL A 253 8.51 0.02 -4.93
N TRP A 254 8.20 -0.16 -3.65
CA TRP A 254 6.87 -0.61 -3.24
C TRP A 254 5.79 0.41 -3.64
N PHE A 255 6.03 1.70 -3.38
CA PHE A 255 5.12 2.77 -3.81
C PHE A 255 4.94 2.80 -5.32
N ALA A 256 6.01 2.62 -6.09
CA ALA A 256 5.97 2.54 -7.54
C ALA A 256 5.07 1.40 -8.02
N VAL A 257 5.26 0.20 -7.47
CA VAL A 257 4.45 -0.98 -7.85
C VAL A 257 2.99 -0.78 -7.46
N VAL A 258 2.72 -0.27 -6.25
CA VAL A 258 1.36 -0.01 -5.79
C VAL A 258 0.68 1.06 -6.64
N ALA A 259 1.38 2.15 -6.96
CA ALA A 259 0.88 3.22 -7.83
C ALA A 259 0.48 2.68 -9.22
N GLU A 260 1.33 1.85 -9.83
CA GLU A 260 1.05 1.28 -11.16
C GLU A 260 -0.01 0.17 -11.10
N TRP A 261 0.11 -0.76 -10.16
CA TRP A 261 -0.67 -2.01 -10.16
C TRP A 261 -2.08 -1.82 -9.61
N LEU A 262 -2.22 -1.08 -8.50
CA LEU A 262 -3.50 -0.82 -7.83
C LEU A 262 -4.18 0.44 -8.36
N PHE A 263 -3.43 1.53 -8.50
CA PHE A 263 -4.00 2.84 -8.82
C PHE A 263 -3.94 3.22 -10.30
N GLY A 264 -3.27 2.41 -11.13
CA GLY A 264 -3.16 2.68 -12.56
C GLY A 264 -2.46 4.00 -12.87
N LEU A 265 -1.64 4.49 -11.94
CA LEU A 265 -0.88 5.72 -12.08
C LEU A 265 0.35 5.46 -12.94
N ASN A 266 0.81 6.50 -13.62
CA ASN A 266 2.07 6.45 -14.35
C ASN A 266 3.19 6.68 -13.36
N VAL A 267 4.25 5.88 -13.46
CA VAL A 267 5.42 6.00 -12.60
C VAL A 267 6.60 6.43 -13.45
N LEU A 268 7.44 7.32 -12.96
CA LEU A 268 8.71 7.66 -13.55
C LEU A 268 9.80 7.45 -12.50
N MET A 269 10.80 6.63 -12.80
CA MET A 269 11.99 6.48 -11.98
C MET A 269 13.10 7.33 -12.57
N LYS A 270 13.68 8.22 -11.77
CA LYS A 270 14.77 9.10 -12.19
C LYS A 270 15.94 8.99 -11.23
N ASN A 271 17.13 8.82 -11.81
CA ASN A 271 18.38 9.02 -11.08
C ASN A 271 18.86 10.46 -11.32
N ASP A 272 18.80 11.29 -10.29
CA ASP A 272 19.16 12.70 -10.38
C ASP A 272 20.67 12.94 -10.59
N ARG A 273 21.53 11.95 -10.27
CA ARG A 273 22.97 12.04 -10.51
C ARG A 273 23.35 11.80 -11.97
N THR A 274 22.69 10.84 -12.63
CA THR A 274 23.03 10.43 -14.00
C THR A 274 22.08 11.00 -15.06
N GLY A 275 20.99 11.65 -14.64
CA GLY A 275 19.93 12.10 -15.54
C GLY A 275 19.17 10.96 -16.22
N GLN A 276 19.38 9.71 -15.81
CA GLN A 276 18.70 8.56 -16.40
C GLN A 276 17.25 8.51 -15.95
N GLU A 277 16.35 8.43 -16.92
CA GLU A 277 14.90 8.37 -16.72
C GLU A 277 14.37 7.03 -17.25
N ARG A 278 13.48 6.40 -16.49
CA ARG A 278 12.73 5.21 -16.90
C ARG A 278 11.26 5.37 -16.54
N GLU A 279 10.41 5.43 -17.56
CA GLU A 279 8.96 5.39 -17.35
C GLU A 279 8.50 3.97 -17.00
N GLY A 280 7.79 3.87 -15.88
CA GLY A 280 6.90 2.78 -15.49
C GLY A 280 5.51 3.01 -16.06
N LYS A 281 5.23 2.29 -17.15
CA LYS A 281 3.88 1.92 -17.58
C LYS A 281 3.81 0.39 -17.76
N CYS A 282 4.61 -0.36 -16.98
CA CYS A 282 5.20 -1.66 -17.30
C CYS A 282 6.30 -1.52 -18.39
N LEU A 283 7.56 -1.88 -18.09
CA LEU A 283 8.75 -1.68 -18.97
C LEU A 283 8.58 -2.37 -20.34
N GLN A 284 7.94 -1.64 -21.26
CA GLN A 284 7.86 -1.80 -22.71
C GLN A 284 7.70 -3.25 -23.24
N LYS A 285 6.46 -3.64 -23.59
CA LYS A 285 5.99 -4.90 -24.22
C LYS A 285 5.66 -6.07 -23.29
N ILE A 286 4.43 -6.58 -23.44
CA ILE A 286 4.19 -8.02 -23.62
C ILE A 286 4.59 -8.34 -25.06
#